data_AF-A0A7D8V104-F1
#
_entry.id   AF-A0A7D8V104-F1
#
_cell.length_a   1.000
_cell.length_b   1.000
_cell.length_c   1.000
_cell.angle_alpha   90.00
_cell.angle_beta   90.00
_cell.angle_gamma   90.00
#
_symmetry.space_group_name_H-M   'P 1'
#
loop_
_entity.id
_entity.type
_entity.pdbx_description
1 polymer ?
#
loop_
_entity_poly.entity_id
_entity_poly.type
_entity_poly.pdbx_seq_one_letter_code
_entity_poly.pdbx_strand_id
1 'polypeptide(L)'
;MQQPQQSTALVSSSPYPSGNGIFGLLNGKANGGPQPPSPPVPTFQTESLGSADPRPNIVKRGLIQNGDALSLVNYFHSRLSPWLFGYRLQFTKFPYIPQGPSVITPFILSVMCLVAAERVPNMHEHRPTLAREVTQLLVNSPADSFISTLDQPFGGASGNKDDDGEEELDPELGIGPEEIVGACILATFMTEREQAATIASSAFKWARGWIKWTSLTVPLPPTLGEVCGLLPVKRDATREDMARVWLLCYIVDGTEALQRDNPAAPRRDPMAYCHVLVPDSPLPGDSYSPHDILLTFHARLITLLRDWYHRAGAGAQAAAHARLASSINASLEWWRADLESHSLAAEWMRHVDLFWEFARMLVNATSAKSLSANPRLRAASWAHGVEAAVGLLEKCSSWPGKDELANLPPCYLSMITLAGSVLVDAIKDQGVAECPFQAADAVPLLKDVADMLGAGGLPHQHVSRTAGATLRGYAEQLARFV
;
A
#
# COMPACT_ATOMS: atom_id res chain seq x y z
N MET A 1 -65.35 38.14 0.03
CA MET A 1 -66.06 38.30 -1.26
C MET A 1 -65.33 37.46 -2.30
N GLN A 2 -66.07 36.50 -2.87
CA GLN A 2 -65.88 35.78 -4.15
C GLN A 2 -64.49 35.22 -4.55
N GLN A 3 -64.40 33.90 -4.43
CA GLN A 3 -63.76 32.93 -5.35
C GLN A 3 -64.42 32.96 -6.77
N PRO A 4 -64.12 32.06 -7.76
CA PRO A 4 -62.86 31.46 -8.26
C PRO A 4 -62.87 31.28 -9.82
N GLN A 5 -61.83 30.64 -10.40
CA GLN A 5 -61.88 29.74 -11.59
C GLN A 5 -60.51 29.01 -11.62
N GLN A 6 -60.31 27.71 -11.33
CA GLN A 6 -60.84 26.43 -11.82
C GLN A 6 -60.72 26.19 -13.32
N SER A 7 -59.85 25.23 -13.70
CA SER A 7 -60.16 24.15 -14.65
C SER A 7 -59.29 22.90 -14.40
N THR A 8 -59.95 21.91 -13.81
CA THR A 8 -59.87 20.43 -13.89
C THR A 8 -59.76 19.89 -15.34
N ALA A 9 -59.42 18.65 -15.72
CA ALA A 9 -59.08 17.34 -15.12
C ALA A 9 -58.53 16.47 -16.30
N LEU A 10 -57.88 15.30 -16.14
CA LEU A 10 -58.52 14.00 -15.97
C LEU A 10 -57.49 12.86 -15.86
N VAL A 11 -57.87 11.87 -15.06
CA VAL A 11 -57.24 10.59 -14.72
C VAL A 11 -57.66 9.52 -15.74
N SER A 12 -56.79 8.55 -16.03
CA SER A 12 -57.24 7.18 -16.32
C SER A 12 -56.30 6.11 -15.74
N SER A 13 -56.93 5.17 -15.06
CA SER A 13 -56.46 4.07 -14.21
C SER A 13 -55.95 2.82 -14.96
N SER A 14 -54.91 2.18 -14.36
CA SER A 14 -54.72 0.73 -14.05
C SER A 14 -55.10 -0.38 -15.07
N PRO A 15 -54.33 -1.50 -15.17
CA PRO A 15 -54.29 -2.50 -14.08
C PRO A 15 -52.96 -3.26 -13.86
N TYR A 16 -52.77 -3.70 -12.61
CA TYR A 16 -51.87 -4.80 -12.25
C TYR A 16 -52.39 -6.14 -12.81
N PRO A 17 -51.48 -7.09 -13.06
CA PRO A 17 -51.51 -8.27 -12.20
C PRO A 17 -50.12 -8.70 -11.69
N SER A 18 -50.21 -9.34 -10.53
CA SER A 18 -49.21 -10.03 -9.71
C SER A 18 -48.47 -11.22 -10.37
N GLY A 19 -47.23 -11.48 -9.93
CA GLY A 19 -46.71 -12.85 -9.78
C GLY A 19 -45.29 -13.11 -10.32
N ASN A 20 -44.39 -13.55 -9.41
CA ASN A 20 -43.07 -14.18 -9.62
C ASN A 20 -41.94 -13.24 -10.09
N GLY A 21 -40.73 -13.18 -9.54
CA GLY A 21 -40.02 -13.93 -8.50
C GLY A 21 -38.58 -13.40 -8.47
N ILE A 22 -37.95 -13.44 -7.29
CA ILE A 22 -36.53 -13.16 -7.06
C ILE A 22 -35.68 -14.18 -7.87
N PHE A 23 -34.64 -13.72 -8.57
CA PHE A 23 -33.79 -14.43 -9.56
C PHE A 23 -34.35 -14.53 -11.00
N GLY A 24 -33.88 -13.62 -11.86
CA GLY A 24 -33.96 -13.82 -13.31
C GLY A 24 -34.12 -12.50 -14.07
N LEU A 25 -33.00 -11.85 -14.40
CA LEU A 25 -32.73 -11.08 -15.63
C LEU A 25 -31.36 -10.37 -15.51
N LEU A 26 -30.33 -11.13 -15.16
CA LEU A 26 -28.93 -10.79 -15.47
C LEU A 26 -28.62 -11.31 -16.88
N ASN A 27 -29.09 -10.60 -17.91
CA ASN A 27 -28.40 -10.58 -19.20
C ASN A 27 -28.95 -9.45 -20.08
N GLY A 28 -28.19 -8.37 -20.20
CA GLY A 28 -28.56 -7.21 -21.00
C GLY A 28 -27.38 -6.28 -21.24
N LYS A 29 -26.55 -6.64 -22.23
CA LYS A 29 -25.69 -5.78 -23.06
C LYS A 29 -25.12 -4.51 -22.42
N ALA A 30 -23.80 -4.52 -22.22
CA ALA A 30 -22.99 -3.34 -21.96
C ALA A 30 -23.17 -2.29 -23.08
N ASN A 31 -23.92 -1.22 -22.79
CA ASN A 31 -23.78 0.03 -23.50
C ASN A 31 -22.63 0.81 -22.87
N GLY A 32 -21.60 1.11 -23.67
CA GLY A 32 -20.49 1.95 -23.28
C GLY A 32 -20.96 3.35 -22.89
N GLY A 33 -21.05 3.59 -21.59
CA GLY A 33 -21.10 4.94 -21.05
C GLY A 33 -19.72 5.61 -21.16
N PRO A 34 -19.66 6.95 -21.21
CA PRO A 34 -18.40 7.67 -21.23
C PRO A 34 -17.59 7.33 -19.98
N GLN A 35 -16.35 6.86 -20.16
CA GLN A 35 -15.39 6.70 -19.07
C GLN A 35 -15.22 8.06 -18.35
N PRO A 36 -15.37 8.13 -17.01
CA PRO A 36 -14.94 9.30 -16.27
C PRO A 36 -13.40 9.41 -16.37
N PRO A 37 -12.85 10.63 -16.39
CA PRO A 37 -11.43 10.84 -16.59
C PRO A 37 -10.66 10.34 -15.38
N SER A 38 -9.73 9.40 -15.59
CA SER A 38 -8.59 9.19 -14.71
C SER A 38 -7.94 10.57 -14.45
N PRO A 39 -7.43 10.86 -13.24
CA PRO A 39 -6.73 12.12 -13.00
C PRO A 39 -5.63 12.28 -14.06
N PRO A 40 -5.52 13.44 -14.73
CA PRO A 40 -4.55 13.63 -15.79
C PRO A 40 -3.14 13.51 -15.18
N VAL A 41 -2.47 12.39 -15.46
CA VAL A 41 -1.03 12.25 -15.26
C VAL A 41 -0.38 13.08 -16.35
N PRO A 42 0.40 14.13 -16.02
CA PRO A 42 1.11 14.87 -17.04
C PRO A 42 2.07 13.90 -17.75
N THR A 43 1.94 13.81 -19.07
CA THR A 43 2.81 12.99 -19.92
C THR A 43 3.93 13.87 -20.46
N PHE A 44 5.15 13.60 -20.02
CA PHE A 44 6.33 14.35 -20.44
C PHE A 44 6.94 13.65 -21.65
N GLN A 45 6.81 14.24 -22.85
CA GLN A 45 7.24 13.61 -24.11
C GLN A 45 8.64 14.06 -24.57
N THR A 46 9.19 15.15 -24.04
CA THR A 46 10.42 15.79 -24.54
C THR A 46 11.42 16.23 -23.47
N GLU A 47 11.18 15.93 -22.19
CA GLU A 47 12.07 16.36 -21.10
C GLU A 47 13.18 15.34 -20.83
N SER A 48 14.37 15.83 -20.52
CA SER A 48 15.50 14.99 -20.13
C SER A 48 15.43 14.74 -18.62
N LEU A 49 15.16 13.48 -18.24
CA LEU A 49 15.00 13.10 -16.84
C LEU A 49 16.28 13.34 -16.05
N GLY A 50 16.16 14.08 -14.95
CA GLY A 50 17.26 14.37 -14.03
C GLY A 50 18.37 15.20 -14.66
N SER A 51 18.09 15.93 -15.75
CA SER A 51 19.10 16.74 -16.44
C SER A 51 19.70 17.82 -15.54
N ALA A 52 18.92 18.38 -14.61
CA ALA A 52 19.32 19.45 -13.71
C ALA A 52 19.96 18.96 -12.40
N ASP A 53 19.85 17.68 -12.03
CA ASP A 53 20.57 17.14 -10.88
C ASP A 53 22.06 16.93 -11.25
N PRO A 54 23.04 17.45 -10.49
CA PRO A 54 24.45 17.37 -10.87
C PRO A 54 25.01 15.94 -10.85
N ARG A 55 24.39 15.02 -10.11
CA ARG A 55 24.88 13.66 -9.93
C ARG A 55 24.67 12.82 -11.22
N PRO A 56 25.54 11.83 -11.48
CA PRO A 56 25.36 10.93 -12.60
C PRO A 56 24.10 10.07 -12.40
N ASN A 57 23.26 9.96 -13.43
CA ASN A 57 22.04 9.15 -13.41
C ASN A 57 22.01 8.15 -14.60
N ILE A 58 21.05 7.21 -14.58
CA ILE A 58 20.91 6.16 -15.59
C ILE A 58 20.80 6.66 -17.04
N VAL A 59 20.22 7.84 -17.26
CA VAL A 59 20.10 8.46 -18.58
C VAL A 59 21.40 9.13 -18.98
N LYS A 60 22.00 9.95 -18.09
CA LYS A 60 23.28 10.63 -18.32
C LYS A 60 24.44 9.66 -18.58
N ARG A 61 24.40 8.49 -17.93
CA ARG A 61 25.38 7.42 -18.10
C ARG A 61 25.12 6.53 -19.32
N GLY A 62 24.01 6.74 -20.05
CA GLY A 62 23.63 5.93 -21.20
C GLY A 62 23.27 4.48 -20.85
N LEU A 63 22.87 4.20 -19.59
CA LEU A 63 22.46 2.86 -19.17
C LEU A 63 21.09 2.49 -19.76
N ILE A 64 20.22 3.50 -19.93
CA ILE A 64 18.95 3.40 -20.66
C ILE A 64 18.75 4.66 -21.51
N GLN A 65 18.00 4.55 -22.60
CA GLN A 65 17.65 5.70 -23.43
C GLN A 65 16.61 6.58 -22.72
N ASN A 66 16.63 7.90 -22.96
CA ASN A 66 15.68 8.83 -22.33
C ASN A 66 14.21 8.49 -22.67
N GLY A 67 13.93 8.00 -23.89
CA GLY A 67 12.59 7.60 -24.30
C GLY A 67 12.04 6.40 -23.50
N ASP A 68 12.89 5.40 -23.25
CA ASP A 68 12.55 4.24 -22.42
C ASP A 68 12.37 4.67 -20.96
N ALA A 69 13.27 5.51 -20.45
CA ALA A 69 13.20 6.06 -19.11
C ALA A 69 11.88 6.82 -18.88
N LEU A 70 11.48 7.70 -19.81
CA LEU A 70 10.20 8.40 -19.78
C LEU A 70 9.02 7.43 -19.80
N SER A 71 9.08 6.40 -20.65
CA SER A 71 8.02 5.39 -20.74
C SER A 71 7.85 4.63 -19.41
N LEU A 72 8.95 4.24 -18.78
CA LEU A 72 8.96 3.55 -17.49
C LEU A 72 8.47 4.45 -16.35
N VAL A 73 8.90 5.72 -16.31
CA VAL A 73 8.46 6.70 -15.31
C VAL A 73 6.97 7.00 -15.45
N ASN A 74 6.47 7.19 -16.67
CA ASN A 74 5.04 7.39 -16.94
C ASN A 74 4.23 6.14 -16.56
N TYR A 75 4.75 4.95 -16.84
CA TYR A 75 4.13 3.70 -16.40
C TYR A 75 4.06 3.63 -14.87
N PHE A 76 5.15 3.97 -14.18
CA PHE A 76 5.17 4.00 -12.71
C PHE A 76 4.08 4.93 -12.16
N HIS A 77 4.01 6.17 -12.63
CA HIS A 77 3.01 7.13 -12.13
C HIS A 77 1.56 6.77 -12.48
N SER A 78 1.33 6.07 -13.59
CA SER A 78 -0.03 5.71 -14.01
C SER A 78 -0.52 4.40 -13.40
N ARG A 79 0.37 3.44 -13.14
CA ARG A 79 0.02 2.07 -12.74
C ARG A 79 0.51 1.67 -11.36
N LEU A 80 1.60 2.26 -10.87
CA LEU A 80 2.30 1.79 -9.67
C LEU A 80 2.23 2.77 -8.49
N SER A 81 2.23 4.07 -8.73
CA SER A 81 2.11 5.06 -7.65
C SER A 81 0.81 4.99 -6.84
N PRO A 82 -0.35 4.51 -7.35
CA PRO A 82 -1.53 4.29 -6.51
C PRO A 82 -1.30 3.33 -5.33
N TRP A 83 -0.27 2.48 -5.40
CA TRP A 83 0.11 1.55 -4.34
C TRP A 83 1.00 2.16 -3.26
N LEU A 84 1.26 3.46 -3.31
CA LEU A 84 2.02 4.20 -2.27
C LEU A 84 1.10 4.68 -1.13
N PHE A 85 0.06 3.91 -0.81
CA PHE A 85 -0.80 4.09 0.38
C PHE A 85 -1.45 5.47 0.53
N GLY A 86 -1.69 6.17 -0.58
CA GLY A 86 -2.21 7.54 -0.58
C GLY A 86 -1.13 8.61 -0.75
N TYR A 87 0.16 8.29 -0.61
CA TYR A 87 1.24 9.23 -0.88
C TYR A 87 1.21 9.71 -2.34
N ARG A 88 1.13 11.03 -2.54
CA ARG A 88 1.01 11.64 -3.86
C ARG A 88 2.38 11.89 -4.48
N LEU A 89 2.96 10.89 -5.13
CA LEU A 89 4.15 11.08 -5.94
C LEU A 89 3.79 11.51 -7.37
N GLN A 90 3.93 12.81 -7.65
CA GLN A 90 3.60 13.40 -8.96
C GLN A 90 4.58 14.54 -9.27
N PHE A 91 5.01 14.66 -10.52
CA PHE A 91 5.77 15.83 -10.96
C PHE A 91 5.03 17.13 -10.67
N THR A 92 5.75 18.20 -10.35
CA THR A 92 5.20 19.50 -9.89
C THR A 92 4.52 19.48 -8.52
N LYS A 93 4.62 18.36 -7.79
CA LYS A 93 4.25 18.21 -6.39
C LYS A 93 5.45 17.74 -5.59
N PHE A 94 5.47 18.00 -4.29
CA PHE A 94 6.60 17.64 -3.45
C PHE A 94 6.86 16.13 -3.55
N PRO A 95 8.12 15.69 -3.73
CA PRO A 95 9.34 16.51 -3.64
C PRO A 95 9.81 17.12 -5.00
N TYR A 96 9.11 16.87 -6.10
CA TYR A 96 9.43 17.34 -7.46
C TYR A 96 8.98 18.78 -7.79
N ILE A 97 9.06 19.72 -6.83
CA ILE A 97 8.62 21.12 -6.99
C ILE A 97 9.75 22.07 -7.36
N PRO A 98 9.50 23.12 -8.18
CA PRO A 98 8.55 23.22 -9.29
C PRO A 98 9.11 22.72 -10.64
N GLN A 99 10.41 22.39 -10.72
CA GLN A 99 11.13 22.14 -11.99
C GLN A 99 10.81 20.77 -12.64
N GLY A 100 9.98 19.95 -11.99
CA GLY A 100 9.42 18.75 -12.59
C GLY A 100 10.45 17.64 -12.87
N PRO A 101 10.29 16.87 -13.96
CA PRO A 101 11.15 15.72 -14.29
C PRO A 101 12.64 16.03 -14.43
N SER A 102 13.02 17.28 -14.71
CA SER A 102 14.43 17.68 -14.85
C SER A 102 15.24 17.58 -13.55
N VAL A 103 14.59 17.67 -12.38
CA VAL A 103 15.22 17.65 -11.04
C VAL A 103 15.04 16.33 -10.30
N ILE A 104 14.50 15.29 -10.95
CA ILE A 104 14.40 13.96 -10.35
C ILE A 104 15.81 13.44 -10.02
N THR A 105 15.98 12.95 -8.79
CA THR A 105 17.29 12.50 -8.33
C THR A 105 17.66 11.13 -8.91
N PRO A 106 18.96 10.79 -9.04
CA PRO A 106 19.38 9.54 -9.65
C PRO A 106 18.78 8.29 -8.99
N PHE A 107 18.67 8.30 -7.66
CA PHE A 107 18.20 7.12 -6.92
C PHE A 107 16.72 6.84 -7.16
N ILE A 108 15.84 7.81 -6.93
CA ILE A 108 14.40 7.61 -7.13
C ILE A 108 14.06 7.34 -8.62
N LEU A 109 14.77 7.98 -9.55
CA LEU A 109 14.65 7.68 -10.98
C LEU A 109 15.00 6.22 -11.28
N SER A 110 16.12 5.73 -10.76
CA SER A 110 16.58 4.35 -10.97
C SER A 110 15.61 3.34 -10.35
N VAL A 111 15.08 3.62 -9.15
CA VAL A 111 14.08 2.78 -8.49
C VAL A 111 12.78 2.74 -9.29
N MET A 112 12.25 3.88 -9.72
CA MET A 112 11.01 3.93 -10.50
C MET A 112 11.16 3.16 -11.83
N CYS A 113 12.29 3.34 -12.53
CA CYS A 113 12.58 2.61 -13.75
C CYS A 113 12.72 1.10 -13.49
N LEU A 114 13.43 0.69 -12.42
CA LEU A 114 13.59 -0.72 -12.05
C LEU A 114 12.24 -1.39 -11.81
N VAL A 115 11.43 -0.82 -10.91
CA VAL A 115 10.14 -1.40 -10.51
C VAL A 115 9.16 -1.46 -11.69
N ALA A 116 9.17 -0.45 -12.56
CA ALA A 116 8.37 -0.45 -13.79
C ALA A 116 8.86 -1.48 -14.81
N ALA A 117 10.18 -1.61 -15.01
CA ALA A 117 10.76 -2.55 -15.97
C ALA A 117 10.44 -4.02 -15.62
N GLU A 118 10.27 -4.32 -14.33
CA GLU A 118 9.79 -5.65 -13.90
C GLU A 118 8.36 -5.98 -14.36
N ARG A 119 7.53 -4.95 -14.58
CA ARG A 119 6.10 -5.05 -14.87
C ARG A 119 5.72 -4.71 -16.32
N VAL A 120 6.69 -4.30 -17.13
CA VAL A 120 6.52 -4.02 -18.55
C VAL A 120 7.29 -5.08 -19.35
N PRO A 121 6.61 -6.07 -19.98
CA PRO A 121 7.27 -7.20 -20.63
C PRO A 121 8.38 -6.81 -21.61
N ASN A 122 8.13 -5.80 -22.45
CA ASN A 122 9.08 -5.35 -23.47
C ASN A 122 10.27 -4.54 -22.91
N MET A 123 10.23 -4.14 -21.63
CA MET A 123 11.31 -3.41 -20.97
C MET A 123 12.04 -4.28 -19.94
N HIS A 124 11.68 -5.56 -19.82
CA HIS A 124 12.23 -6.47 -18.83
C HIS A 124 13.74 -6.69 -19.01
N GLU A 125 14.25 -6.54 -20.23
CA GLU A 125 15.69 -6.62 -20.54
C GLU A 125 16.53 -5.57 -19.79
N HIS A 126 15.94 -4.43 -19.41
CA HIS A 126 16.63 -3.38 -18.65
C HIS A 126 16.81 -3.73 -17.17
N ARG A 127 16.05 -4.71 -16.65
CA ARG A 127 16.03 -5.07 -15.21
C ARG A 127 17.43 -5.34 -14.64
N PRO A 128 18.30 -6.17 -15.24
CA PRO A 128 19.61 -6.48 -14.64
C PRO A 128 20.51 -5.24 -14.52
N THR A 129 20.48 -4.36 -15.53
CA THR A 129 21.25 -3.11 -15.52
C THR A 129 20.73 -2.15 -14.45
N LEU A 130 19.41 -1.98 -14.37
CA LEU A 130 18.76 -1.10 -13.40
C LEU A 130 18.93 -1.62 -11.97
N ALA A 131 18.81 -2.92 -11.75
CA ALA A 131 18.99 -3.54 -10.43
C ALA A 131 20.42 -3.33 -9.91
N ARG A 132 21.42 -3.52 -10.78
CA ARG A 132 22.82 -3.24 -10.44
C ARG A 132 23.03 -1.78 -10.09
N GLU A 133 22.43 -0.86 -10.85
CA GLU A 133 22.54 0.57 -10.56
C GLU A 133 21.91 0.93 -9.21
N VAL A 134 20.69 0.46 -8.94
CA VAL A 134 20.00 0.71 -7.67
C VAL A 134 20.83 0.19 -6.50
N THR A 135 21.41 -1.01 -6.61
CA THR A 135 22.33 -1.55 -5.60
C THR A 135 23.58 -0.69 -5.44
N GLN A 136 24.20 -0.23 -6.54
CA GLN A 136 25.36 0.66 -6.48
C GLN A 136 25.03 1.99 -5.81
N LEU A 137 23.86 2.57 -6.07
CA LEU A 137 23.41 3.80 -5.43
C LEU A 137 23.12 3.55 -3.94
N LEU A 138 22.42 2.48 -3.56
CA LEU A 138 22.24 2.13 -2.15
C LEU A 138 23.55 2.02 -1.36
N VAL A 139 24.62 1.50 -2.00
CA VAL A 139 25.92 1.29 -1.35
C VAL A 139 26.80 2.54 -1.37
N ASN A 140 26.76 3.36 -2.43
CA ASN A 140 27.73 4.46 -2.62
C ASN A 140 27.11 5.86 -2.52
N SER A 141 25.80 6.01 -2.78
CA SER A 141 25.09 7.29 -2.78
C SER A 141 23.57 7.04 -2.85
N PRO A 142 22.88 7.03 -1.71
CA PRO A 142 23.16 7.93 -0.60
C PRO A 142 23.68 7.20 0.63
N ALA A 143 24.97 6.82 0.70
CA ALA A 143 25.51 6.31 1.97
C ALA A 143 27.01 6.03 2.06
N ASP A 144 27.65 6.69 3.03
CA ASP A 144 28.35 5.96 4.10
C ASP A 144 27.38 5.52 5.25
N SER A 145 26.12 6.00 5.25
CA SER A 145 25.11 5.78 6.31
C SER A 145 24.28 4.48 6.21
N PHE A 146 24.14 3.91 5.02
CA PHE A 146 23.53 2.59 4.76
C PHE A 146 24.48 1.47 5.20
N ILE A 147 25.79 1.65 5.01
CA ILE A 147 26.82 0.71 5.49
C ILE A 147 26.89 0.75 7.02
N SER A 148 26.85 1.93 7.66
CA SER A 148 26.85 2.00 9.14
C SER A 148 25.62 1.37 9.80
N THR A 149 24.50 1.22 9.08
CA THR A 149 23.31 0.48 9.54
C THR A 149 23.35 -1.02 9.22
N LEU A 150 24.09 -1.44 8.19
CA LEU A 150 24.34 -2.85 7.84
C LEU A 150 25.44 -3.49 8.69
N ASP A 151 26.46 -2.71 9.06
CA ASP A 151 27.63 -3.15 9.83
C ASP A 151 27.39 -3.19 11.35
N GLN A 152 26.17 -2.88 11.84
CA GLN A 152 25.78 -3.29 13.19
C GLN A 152 25.27 -4.74 13.14
N PRO A 153 26.06 -5.74 13.54
CA PRO A 153 25.57 -7.10 13.62
C PRO A 153 24.39 -7.16 14.59
N PHE A 154 23.34 -7.85 14.16
CA PHE A 154 22.23 -8.28 15.00
C PHE A 154 22.78 -9.10 16.19
N GLY A 155 23.09 -8.41 17.30
CA GLY A 155 23.52 -8.99 18.56
C GLY A 155 24.91 -8.52 19.04
N GLY A 156 24.92 -7.74 20.12
CA GLY A 156 26.09 -7.66 21.02
C GLY A 156 26.64 -6.27 21.31
N ALA A 157 26.08 -5.64 22.35
CA ALA A 157 26.71 -4.76 23.35
C ALA A 157 28.00 -3.99 22.99
N SER A 158 27.94 -2.66 23.01
CA SER A 158 28.39 -1.86 24.17
C SER A 158 28.27 -0.36 23.89
N GLY A 159 27.68 0.36 24.85
CA GLY A 159 27.67 1.83 24.87
C GLY A 159 26.27 2.41 24.98
N ASN A 160 25.86 2.73 26.21
CA ASN A 160 24.69 3.56 26.53
C ASN A 160 24.51 4.73 25.55
N LYS A 161 23.56 4.63 24.62
CA LYS A 161 22.93 5.79 23.96
C LYS A 161 21.49 5.40 23.62
N ASP A 162 20.61 5.84 24.50
CA ASP A 162 19.15 5.97 24.40
C ASP A 162 18.39 4.91 23.60
N ASP A 163 17.48 4.23 24.29
CA ASP A 163 16.43 3.34 23.76
C ASP A 163 15.46 4.06 22.76
N ASP A 164 15.72 5.35 22.46
CA ASP A 164 15.07 6.18 21.44
C ASP A 164 15.98 6.56 20.25
N GLY A 165 17.29 6.26 20.33
CA GLY A 165 18.29 6.24 19.26
C GLY A 165 18.06 7.23 18.11
N GLU A 166 17.88 8.52 18.42
CA GLU A 166 17.81 9.57 17.41
C GLU A 166 19.21 9.86 16.87
N GLU A 167 19.73 8.95 16.05
CA GLU A 167 20.92 9.25 15.25
C GLU A 167 20.61 10.45 14.34
N GLU A 168 21.43 11.49 14.46
CA GLU A 168 21.35 12.71 13.68
C GLU A 168 21.70 12.38 12.22
N LEU A 169 20.76 12.66 11.30
CA LEU A 169 21.03 12.51 9.87
C LEU A 169 21.96 13.64 9.44
N ASP A 170 23.16 13.29 8.99
CA ASP A 170 24.08 14.25 8.41
C ASP A 170 23.54 14.77 7.07
N PRO A 171 23.21 16.07 6.95
CA PRO A 171 22.66 16.64 5.73
C PRO A 171 23.66 16.62 4.55
N GLU A 172 24.96 16.46 4.79
CA GLU A 172 25.99 16.34 3.73
C GLU A 172 25.93 14.99 3.00
N LEU A 173 25.20 14.00 3.53
CA LEU A 173 25.00 12.70 2.87
C LEU A 173 24.11 12.79 1.63
N GLY A 174 23.46 13.93 1.39
CA GLY A 174 22.55 14.10 0.25
C GLY A 174 21.27 13.28 0.35
N ILE A 175 20.90 12.83 1.55
CA ILE A 175 19.65 12.11 1.82
C ILE A 175 18.53 13.14 1.94
N GLY A 176 17.81 13.35 0.85
CA GLY A 176 16.63 14.21 0.78
C GLY A 176 15.32 13.41 0.77
N PRO A 177 14.18 14.11 0.64
CA PRO A 177 12.86 13.48 0.55
C PRO A 177 12.74 12.52 -0.65
N GLU A 178 13.41 12.78 -1.79
CA GLU A 178 13.47 11.84 -2.91
C GLU A 178 14.16 10.54 -2.57
N GLU A 179 15.29 10.60 -1.88
CA GLU A 179 16.04 9.41 -1.50
C GLU A 179 15.22 8.56 -0.52
N ILE A 180 14.55 9.21 0.43
CA ILE A 180 13.66 8.58 1.41
C ILE A 180 12.45 7.93 0.73
N VAL A 181 11.76 8.67 -0.14
CA VAL A 181 10.59 8.16 -0.88
C VAL A 181 11.03 7.06 -1.86
N GLY A 182 12.17 7.20 -2.52
CA GLY A 182 12.77 6.18 -3.39
C GLY A 182 13.04 4.88 -2.64
N ALA A 183 13.57 4.97 -1.41
CA ALA A 183 13.80 3.81 -0.57
C ALA A 183 12.47 3.14 -0.17
N CYS A 184 11.44 3.92 0.17
CA CYS A 184 10.10 3.40 0.42
C CYS A 184 9.48 2.70 -0.80
N ILE A 185 9.63 3.26 -2.01
CA ILE A 185 9.16 2.62 -3.25
C ILE A 185 9.89 1.29 -3.45
N LEU A 186 11.22 1.29 -3.32
CA LEU A 186 12.03 0.09 -3.48
C LEU A 186 11.58 -1.00 -2.52
N ALA A 187 11.52 -0.70 -1.21
CA ALA A 187 11.08 -1.64 -0.18
C ALA A 187 9.66 -2.19 -0.46
N THR A 188 8.74 -1.33 -0.90
CA THR A 188 7.35 -1.72 -1.20
C THR A 188 7.27 -2.78 -2.29
N PHE A 189 8.13 -2.72 -3.31
CA PHE A 189 8.06 -3.57 -4.49
C PHE A 189 9.10 -4.69 -4.54
N MET A 190 10.07 -4.70 -3.62
CA MET A 190 11.15 -5.69 -3.60
C MET A 190 10.70 -7.04 -3.04
N THR A 191 11.28 -8.10 -3.60
CA THR A 191 10.90 -9.49 -3.30
C THR A 191 11.72 -10.08 -2.15
N GLU A 192 12.95 -9.59 -1.98
CA GLU A 192 13.91 -9.94 -0.95
C GLU A 192 13.52 -9.28 0.39
N ARG A 193 12.63 -9.95 1.12
CA ARG A 193 11.92 -9.38 2.28
C ARG A 193 12.82 -8.88 3.42
N GLU A 194 13.93 -9.56 3.70
CA GLU A 194 14.87 -9.12 4.75
C GLU A 194 15.53 -7.78 4.38
N GLN A 195 16.03 -7.68 3.15
CA GLN A 195 16.62 -6.45 2.64
C GLN A 195 15.55 -5.34 2.50
N ALA A 196 14.32 -5.68 2.11
CA ALA A 196 13.22 -4.72 1.99
C ALA A 196 12.93 -4.05 3.32
N ALA A 197 12.89 -4.85 4.38
CA ALA A 197 12.67 -4.35 5.72
C ALA A 197 13.85 -3.52 6.26
N THR A 198 15.09 -3.88 5.95
CA THR A 198 16.26 -3.04 6.27
C THR A 198 16.16 -1.68 5.58
N ILE A 199 15.82 -1.66 4.29
CA ILE A 199 15.65 -0.41 3.53
C ILE A 199 14.50 0.42 4.11
N ALA A 200 13.36 -0.19 4.45
CA ALA A 200 12.21 0.50 5.04
C ALA A 200 12.54 1.13 6.40
N SER A 201 13.24 0.38 7.26
CA SER A 201 13.69 0.87 8.57
C SER A 201 14.67 2.04 8.42
N SER A 202 15.64 1.93 7.49
CA SER A 202 16.57 3.01 7.18
C SER A 202 15.87 4.24 6.63
N ALA A 203 14.92 4.08 5.70
CA ALA A 203 14.11 5.19 5.18
C ALA A 203 13.34 5.90 6.30
N PHE A 204 12.76 5.14 7.24
CA PHE A 204 12.04 5.73 8.36
C PHE A 204 12.95 6.45 9.35
N LYS A 205 14.17 5.93 9.58
CA LYS A 205 15.21 6.63 10.34
C LYS A 205 15.63 7.93 9.65
N TRP A 206 15.88 7.90 8.35
CA TRP A 206 16.21 9.08 7.55
C TRP A 206 15.10 10.13 7.59
N ALA A 207 13.83 9.74 7.45
CA ALA A 207 12.70 10.66 7.54
C ALA A 207 12.66 11.43 8.86
N ARG A 208 12.91 10.75 9.99
CA ARG A 208 12.97 11.41 11.31
C ARG A 208 14.12 12.41 11.41
N GLY A 209 15.31 12.02 10.97
CA GLY A 209 16.49 12.91 10.96
C GLY A 209 16.28 14.12 10.04
N TRP A 210 15.75 13.89 8.84
CA TRP A 210 15.42 14.94 7.87
C TRP A 210 14.39 15.94 8.41
N ILE A 211 13.32 15.48 9.05
CA ILE A 211 12.29 16.36 9.65
C ILE A 211 12.87 17.16 10.81
N LYS A 212 13.66 16.53 11.68
CA LYS A 212 14.33 17.22 12.79
C LYS A 212 15.22 18.34 12.27
N TRP A 213 16.09 18.04 11.30
CA TRP A 213 16.94 19.05 10.68
C TRP A 213 16.10 20.17 10.05
N THR A 214 15.08 19.81 9.27
CA THR A 214 14.22 20.78 8.57
C THR A 214 13.37 21.65 9.50
N SER A 215 13.07 21.17 10.71
CA SER A 215 12.24 21.90 11.69
C SER A 215 13.04 22.88 12.56
N LEU A 216 14.38 22.77 12.64
CA LEU A 216 15.19 23.52 13.59
C LEU A 216 15.60 24.93 13.12
N THR A 217 15.61 25.21 11.82
CA THR A 217 16.03 26.52 11.27
C THR A 217 15.24 26.90 10.02
N VAL A 218 14.81 28.15 9.87
CA VAL A 218 14.18 28.67 8.63
C VAL A 218 14.72 30.07 8.34
N PRO A 219 15.41 30.30 7.20
CA PRO A 219 15.86 29.29 6.22
C PRO A 219 17.00 28.43 6.78
N LEU A 220 17.08 27.19 6.31
CA LEU A 220 18.21 26.32 6.62
C LEU A 220 19.45 26.76 5.82
N PRO A 221 20.65 26.70 6.42
CA PRO A 221 21.87 26.95 5.68
C PRO A 221 22.05 25.88 4.58
N PRO A 222 22.57 26.24 3.39
CA PRO A 222 22.90 25.27 2.35
C PRO A 222 24.02 24.35 2.83
N THR A 223 24.03 23.11 2.34
CA THR A 223 25.10 22.15 2.63
C THR A 223 26.35 22.49 1.82
N LEU A 224 27.53 22.03 2.26
CA LEU A 224 28.76 22.15 1.49
C LEU A 224 28.63 21.42 0.15
N GLY A 225 27.99 20.25 0.15
CA GLY A 225 27.68 19.52 -1.08
C GLY A 225 26.81 20.32 -2.06
N GLU A 226 25.82 21.08 -1.58
CA GLU A 226 25.00 21.97 -2.41
C GLU A 226 25.84 23.12 -2.99
N VAL A 227 26.62 23.81 -2.15
CA VAL A 227 27.48 24.94 -2.56
C VAL A 227 28.53 24.52 -3.58
N CYS A 228 29.08 23.30 -3.45
CA CYS A 228 30.06 22.73 -4.37
C CYS A 228 29.43 22.11 -5.64
N GLY A 229 28.09 22.12 -5.77
CA GLY A 229 27.39 21.52 -6.91
C GLY A 229 27.47 19.99 -6.97
N LEU A 230 27.70 19.33 -5.82
CA LEU A 230 27.74 17.86 -5.70
C LEU A 230 26.37 17.28 -5.32
N LEU A 231 25.54 18.08 -4.64
CA LEU A 231 24.19 17.73 -4.23
C LEU A 231 23.17 18.62 -4.93
N PRO A 232 21.94 18.13 -5.17
CA PRO A 232 20.86 18.97 -5.65
C PRO A 232 20.53 20.06 -4.62
N VAL A 233 19.92 21.14 -5.10
CA VAL A 233 19.39 22.20 -4.24
C VAL A 233 18.41 21.60 -3.25
N LYS A 234 18.52 22.01 -1.98
CA LYS A 234 17.59 21.61 -0.94
C LYS A 234 16.14 21.95 -1.31
N ARG A 235 15.23 21.07 -0.88
CA ARG A 235 13.78 21.28 -0.99
C ARG A 235 13.22 21.81 0.32
N ASP A 236 12.56 22.97 0.24
CA ASP A 236 11.75 23.48 1.33
C ASP A 236 10.50 22.62 1.47
N ALA A 237 10.26 22.14 2.68
CA ALA A 237 9.10 21.29 3.00
C ALA A 237 8.18 21.99 3.97
N THR A 238 6.88 21.95 3.67
CA THR A 238 5.84 22.36 4.62
C THR A 238 5.68 21.33 5.73
N ARG A 239 4.90 21.67 6.77
CA ARG A 239 4.57 20.73 7.84
C ARG A 239 3.81 19.52 7.31
N GLU A 240 2.94 19.75 6.33
CA GLU A 240 2.15 18.74 5.64
C GLU A 240 3.03 17.83 4.78
N ASP A 241 4.05 18.37 4.09
CA ASP A 241 5.00 17.57 3.32
C ASP A 241 5.81 16.64 4.22
N MET A 242 6.29 17.17 5.35
CA MET A 242 6.98 16.40 6.37
C MET A 242 6.09 15.28 6.93
N ALA A 243 4.81 15.57 7.22
CA ALA A 243 3.86 14.57 7.68
C ALA A 243 3.60 13.47 6.65
N ARG A 244 3.47 13.82 5.35
CA ARG A 244 3.27 12.83 4.28
C ARG A 244 4.46 11.88 4.14
N VAL A 245 5.69 12.39 4.16
CA VAL A 245 6.90 11.56 4.09
C VAL A 245 7.00 10.66 5.31
N TRP A 246 6.78 11.21 6.51
CA TRP A 246 6.84 10.43 7.76
C TRP A 246 5.82 9.29 7.75
N LEU A 247 4.56 9.56 7.37
CA LEU A 247 3.50 8.55 7.33
C LEU A 247 3.75 7.48 6.27
N LEU A 248 4.26 7.85 5.08
CA LEU A 248 4.67 6.88 4.08
C LEU A 248 5.72 5.91 4.65
N CYS A 249 6.78 6.44 5.26
CA CYS A 249 7.82 5.61 5.87
C CYS A 249 7.27 4.71 6.98
N TYR A 250 6.40 5.24 7.84
CA TYR A 250 5.75 4.48 8.90
C TYR A 250 4.92 3.30 8.36
N ILE A 251 4.16 3.53 7.29
CA ILE A 251 3.31 2.50 6.66
C ILE A 251 4.17 1.43 6.00
N VAL A 252 5.21 1.81 5.27
CA VAL A 252 6.10 0.86 4.58
C VAL A 252 6.86 0.01 5.60
N ASP A 253 7.51 0.63 6.60
CA ASP A 253 8.19 -0.07 7.69
C ASP A 253 7.21 -0.98 8.48
N GLY A 254 5.98 -0.52 8.70
CA GLY A 254 4.91 -1.31 9.31
C GLY A 254 4.54 -2.54 8.51
N THR A 255 4.33 -2.37 7.21
CA THR A 255 3.96 -3.44 6.29
C THR A 255 5.06 -4.50 6.18
N GLU A 256 6.33 -4.07 6.18
CA GLU A 256 7.50 -4.96 6.18
C GLU A 256 7.66 -5.72 7.50
N ALA A 257 7.41 -5.07 8.64
CA ALA A 257 7.44 -5.71 9.95
C ALA A 257 6.34 -6.77 10.12
N LEU A 258 5.10 -6.46 9.67
CA LEU A 258 3.96 -7.38 9.73
C LEU A 258 4.20 -8.66 8.94
N GLN A 259 4.89 -8.58 7.79
CA GLN A 259 5.17 -9.74 6.95
C GLN A 259 6.23 -10.70 7.50
N ARG A 260 7.00 -10.30 8.51
CA ARG A 260 8.05 -11.12 9.12
C ARG A 260 7.66 -11.70 10.47
N ASP A 261 6.41 -11.47 10.91
CA ASP A 261 5.95 -11.75 12.28
C ASP A 261 6.91 -11.20 13.36
N ASN A 262 7.64 -10.13 13.03
CA ASN A 262 8.68 -9.53 13.86
C ASN A 262 8.37 -8.03 14.05
N PRO A 263 7.48 -7.68 14.99
CA PRO A 263 7.11 -6.29 15.20
C PRO A 263 8.31 -5.53 15.75
N ALA A 264 8.74 -4.49 15.03
CA ALA A 264 9.93 -3.69 15.33
C ALA A 264 9.88 -3.00 16.72
N ALA A 265 11.06 -2.59 17.20
CA ALA A 265 11.29 -1.80 18.41
C ALA A 265 10.54 -0.44 18.40
N PRO A 266 10.48 0.29 19.54
CA PRO A 266 9.27 0.78 20.22
C PRO A 266 8.19 1.43 19.35
N ARG A 267 6.94 1.30 19.83
CA ARG A 267 5.73 1.89 19.22
C ARG A 267 5.89 3.40 19.04
N ARG A 268 6.13 3.83 17.80
CA ARG A 268 6.01 5.24 17.42
C ARG A 268 4.55 5.52 17.09
N ASP A 269 4.02 6.60 17.65
CA ASP A 269 2.63 7.02 17.46
C ASP A 269 2.51 7.90 16.19
N PRO A 270 1.76 7.47 15.16
CA PRO A 270 1.54 8.28 13.97
C PRO A 270 0.53 9.42 14.16
N MET A 271 -0.23 9.45 15.26
CA MET A 271 -1.40 10.35 15.38
C MET A 271 -1.07 11.83 15.22
N ALA A 272 0.08 12.28 15.74
CA ALA A 272 0.50 13.68 15.59
C ALA A 272 0.65 14.11 14.11
N TYR A 273 1.12 13.20 13.25
CA TYR A 273 1.24 13.46 11.81
C TYR A 273 -0.09 13.22 11.08
N CYS A 274 -0.90 12.27 11.52
CA CYS A 274 -2.27 12.11 11.02
C CYS A 274 -3.08 13.39 11.21
N HIS A 275 -3.03 14.02 12.39
CA HIS A 275 -3.78 15.25 12.69
C HIS A 275 -3.30 16.48 11.93
N VAL A 276 -2.06 16.47 11.41
CA VAL A 276 -1.59 17.52 10.49
C VAL A 276 -2.34 17.43 9.16
N LEU A 277 -2.65 16.22 8.69
CA LEU A 277 -3.27 15.99 7.39
C LEU A 277 -4.80 15.93 7.45
N VAL A 278 -5.33 15.25 8.46
CA VAL A 278 -6.77 15.07 8.71
C VAL A 278 -7.03 15.22 10.22
N PRO A 279 -7.44 16.42 10.68
CA PRO A 279 -7.79 16.67 12.07
C PRO A 279 -9.04 15.88 12.54
N ASP A 280 -9.07 15.47 13.80
CA ASP A 280 -10.22 14.75 14.40
C ASP A 280 -11.51 15.58 14.47
N SER A 281 -11.40 16.90 14.42
CA SER A 281 -12.53 17.84 14.47
C SER A 281 -12.48 18.76 13.26
N PRO A 282 -12.94 18.28 12.08
CA PRO A 282 -12.95 19.09 10.87
C PRO A 282 -13.90 20.28 11.04
N LEU A 283 -13.50 21.46 10.55
CA LEU A 283 -14.40 22.61 10.53
C LEU A 283 -15.49 22.38 9.47
N PRO A 284 -16.71 22.92 9.66
CA PRO A 284 -17.76 22.83 8.66
C PRO A 284 -17.30 23.39 7.31
N GLY A 285 -17.23 22.54 6.29
CA GLY A 285 -16.80 22.92 4.93
C GLY A 285 -15.36 22.55 4.58
N ASP A 286 -14.59 21.97 5.50
CA ASP A 286 -13.25 21.47 5.19
C ASP A 286 -13.32 20.27 4.23
N SER A 287 -12.60 20.36 3.11
CA SER A 287 -12.40 19.25 2.18
C SER A 287 -10.94 18.82 2.19
N TYR A 288 -10.68 17.58 2.60
CA TYR A 288 -9.33 17.02 2.61
C TYR A 288 -9.00 16.35 1.28
N SER A 289 -7.73 16.35 0.93
CA SER A 289 -7.24 15.61 -0.23
C SER A 289 -7.49 14.11 -0.04
N PRO A 290 -8.03 13.38 -1.04
CA PRO A 290 -8.17 11.92 -0.97
C PRO A 290 -6.85 11.20 -0.64
N HIS A 291 -5.73 11.74 -1.14
CA HIS A 291 -4.39 11.25 -0.83
C HIS A 291 -4.06 11.30 0.67
N ASP A 292 -4.38 12.42 1.32
CA ASP A 292 -4.09 12.67 2.73
C ASP A 292 -4.99 11.83 3.65
N ILE A 293 -6.25 11.65 3.25
CA ILE A 293 -7.19 10.72 3.89
C ILE A 293 -6.62 9.30 3.80
N LEU A 294 -6.34 8.79 2.60
CA LEU A 294 -5.85 7.42 2.43
C LEU A 294 -4.55 7.17 3.19
N LEU A 295 -3.62 8.12 3.21
CA LEU A 295 -2.35 8.00 3.93
C LEU A 295 -2.58 7.92 5.45
N THR A 296 -3.44 8.78 5.99
CA THR A 296 -3.84 8.76 7.41
C THR A 296 -4.49 7.43 7.81
N PHE A 297 -5.41 6.94 6.97
CA PHE A 297 -6.17 5.73 7.28
C PHE A 297 -5.34 4.45 7.15
N HIS A 298 -4.38 4.38 6.20
CA HIS A 298 -3.40 3.28 6.18
C HIS A 298 -2.51 3.29 7.43
N ALA A 299 -2.02 4.45 7.88
CA ALA A 299 -1.21 4.54 9.09
C ALA A 299 -1.98 4.08 10.35
N ARG A 300 -3.27 4.42 10.44
CA ARG A 300 -4.18 3.92 11.49
C ARG A 300 -4.33 2.40 11.43
N LEU A 301 -4.52 1.79 10.25
CA LEU A 301 -4.57 0.32 10.10
C LEU A 301 -3.27 -0.36 10.55
N ILE A 302 -2.12 0.17 10.13
CA ILE A 302 -0.81 -0.35 10.56
C ILE A 302 -0.66 -0.27 12.08
N THR A 303 -1.15 0.80 12.70
CA THR A 303 -1.12 0.95 14.17
C THR A 303 -1.92 -0.15 14.86
N LEU A 304 -3.15 -0.43 14.38
CA LEU A 304 -4.01 -1.48 14.92
C LEU A 304 -3.37 -2.87 14.77
N LEU A 305 -2.78 -3.16 13.61
CA LEU A 305 -2.13 -4.45 13.36
C LEU A 305 -0.83 -4.62 14.17
N ARG A 306 -0.04 -3.57 14.32
CA ARG A 306 1.10 -3.58 15.23
C ARG A 306 0.66 -3.81 16.68
N ASP A 307 -0.44 -3.18 17.12
CA ASP A 307 -1.01 -3.43 18.45
C ASP A 307 -1.41 -4.89 18.64
N TRP A 308 -2.08 -5.47 17.65
CA TRP A 308 -2.42 -6.89 17.61
C TRP A 308 -1.19 -7.79 17.78
N TYR A 309 -0.17 -7.63 16.93
CA TYR A 309 1.04 -8.48 16.99
C TYR A 309 1.79 -8.36 18.31
N HIS A 310 1.98 -7.14 18.81
CA HIS A 310 2.70 -6.93 20.07
C HIS A 310 1.97 -7.57 21.27
N ARG A 311 0.64 -7.57 21.29
CA ARG A 311 -0.14 -8.08 22.42
C ARG A 311 -0.54 -9.54 22.26
N ALA A 312 -0.64 -10.05 21.04
CA ALA A 312 -0.95 -11.45 20.74
C ALA A 312 0.29 -12.34 20.75
N GLY A 313 1.49 -11.81 20.46
CA GLY A 313 2.74 -12.59 20.37
C GLY A 313 3.32 -13.06 21.72
N ALA A 314 2.81 -12.56 22.85
CA ALA A 314 3.42 -12.77 24.16
C ALA A 314 2.59 -13.70 25.07
N GLY A 315 2.50 -14.99 24.72
CA GLY A 315 1.98 -16.04 25.61
C GLY A 315 0.63 -15.74 26.28
N ALA A 316 -0.18 -14.89 25.65
CA ALA A 316 -1.36 -14.36 26.31
C ALA A 316 -2.43 -15.45 26.40
N GLN A 317 -3.09 -15.51 27.55
CA GLN A 317 -4.13 -16.51 27.80
C GLN A 317 -5.23 -16.40 26.73
N ALA A 318 -5.82 -17.52 26.33
CA ALA A 318 -6.86 -17.58 25.29
C ALA A 318 -7.99 -16.55 25.50
N ALA A 319 -8.40 -16.31 26.75
CA ALA A 319 -9.41 -15.29 27.08
C ALA A 319 -8.93 -13.84 26.85
N ALA A 320 -7.64 -13.56 27.05
CA ALA A 320 -7.05 -12.27 26.73
C ALA A 320 -6.94 -12.06 25.22
N HIS A 321 -6.61 -13.10 24.45
CA HIS A 321 -6.63 -13.08 22.98
C HIS A 321 -8.02 -12.77 22.42
N ALA A 322 -9.07 -13.42 22.93
CA ALA A 322 -10.44 -13.15 22.48
C ALA A 322 -10.87 -11.70 22.76
N ARG A 323 -10.55 -11.16 23.94
CA ARG A 323 -10.86 -9.76 24.29
C ARG A 323 -10.09 -8.77 23.41
N LEU A 324 -8.81 -9.03 23.16
CA LEU A 324 -8.01 -8.21 22.26
C LEU A 324 -8.60 -8.22 20.84
N ALA A 325 -8.96 -9.40 20.31
CA ALA A 325 -9.54 -9.52 18.97
C ALA A 325 -10.86 -8.74 18.88
N SER A 326 -11.72 -8.85 19.89
CA SER A 326 -12.95 -8.06 19.97
C SER A 326 -12.70 -6.55 19.99
N SER A 327 -11.69 -6.10 20.73
CA SER A 327 -11.31 -4.67 20.81
C SER A 327 -10.76 -4.15 19.49
N ILE A 328 -9.91 -4.93 18.82
CA ILE A 328 -9.35 -4.57 17.52
C ILE A 328 -10.44 -4.57 16.44
N ASN A 329 -11.34 -5.57 16.42
CA ASN A 329 -12.48 -5.59 15.51
C ASN A 329 -13.37 -4.36 15.70
N ALA A 330 -13.71 -3.99 16.94
CA ALA A 330 -14.47 -2.75 17.20
C ALA A 330 -13.75 -1.49 16.68
N SER A 331 -12.41 -1.45 16.80
CA SER A 331 -11.61 -0.35 16.28
C SER A 331 -11.58 -0.33 14.75
N LEU A 332 -11.57 -1.50 14.10
CA LEU A 332 -11.65 -1.62 12.64
C LEU A 332 -13.01 -1.17 12.08
N GLU A 333 -14.11 -1.46 12.79
CA GLU A 333 -15.45 -0.98 12.42
C GLU A 333 -15.58 0.54 12.60
N TRP A 334 -15.06 1.09 13.71
CA TRP A 334 -15.03 2.53 13.91
C TRP A 334 -14.18 3.24 12.85
N TRP A 335 -12.99 2.70 12.57
CA TRP A 335 -12.13 3.16 11.49
C TRP A 335 -12.86 3.13 10.13
N ARG A 336 -13.67 2.10 9.87
CA ARG A 336 -14.40 1.96 8.61
C ARG A 336 -15.45 3.04 8.47
N ALA A 337 -16.25 3.26 9.52
CA ALA A 337 -17.28 4.29 9.53
C ALA A 337 -16.68 5.70 9.38
N ASP A 338 -15.53 5.96 10.03
CA ASP A 338 -14.81 7.23 9.91
C ASP A 338 -14.31 7.46 8.47
N LEU A 339 -13.74 6.44 7.83
CA LEU A 339 -13.30 6.53 6.43
C LEU A 339 -14.46 6.81 5.48
N GLU A 340 -15.58 6.11 5.66
CA GLU A 340 -16.78 6.28 4.84
C GLU A 340 -17.41 7.66 4.99
N SER A 341 -17.24 8.31 6.14
CA SER A 341 -17.71 9.69 6.39
C SER A 341 -17.09 10.70 5.42
N HIS A 342 -15.88 10.44 4.91
CA HIS A 342 -15.20 11.28 3.92
C HIS A 342 -15.76 11.13 2.50
N SER A 343 -16.69 10.20 2.26
CA SER A 343 -17.41 10.05 0.98
C SER A 343 -16.49 9.93 -0.25
N LEU A 344 -15.36 9.22 -0.11
CA LEU A 344 -14.45 8.97 -1.21
C LEU A 344 -15.10 8.09 -2.28
N ALA A 345 -14.79 8.34 -3.56
CA ALA A 345 -15.25 7.49 -4.65
C ALA A 345 -14.65 6.08 -4.53
N ALA A 346 -15.39 5.07 -4.98
CA ALA A 346 -15.00 3.65 -4.86
C ALA A 346 -13.61 3.35 -5.45
N GLU A 347 -13.16 4.09 -6.46
CA GLU A 347 -11.83 3.96 -7.05
C GLU A 347 -10.67 4.28 -6.10
N TRP A 348 -10.86 5.26 -5.19
CA TRP A 348 -9.88 5.61 -4.18
C TRP A 348 -9.85 4.58 -3.05
N MET A 349 -11.01 4.00 -2.76
CA MET A 349 -11.20 3.06 -1.65
C MET A 349 -10.61 1.68 -1.92
N ARG A 350 -10.48 1.26 -3.19
CA ARG A 350 -10.14 -0.15 -3.54
C ARG A 350 -8.90 -0.69 -2.81
N HIS A 351 -7.81 0.08 -2.75
CA HIS A 351 -6.56 -0.38 -2.16
C HIS A 351 -6.66 -0.49 -0.63
N VAL A 352 -7.24 0.52 0.02
CA VAL A 352 -7.41 0.52 1.47
C VAL A 352 -8.45 -0.51 1.92
N ASP A 353 -9.46 -0.80 1.08
CA ASP A 353 -10.43 -1.86 1.31
C ASP A 353 -9.79 -3.24 1.34
N LEU A 354 -8.87 -3.54 0.41
CA LEU A 354 -8.09 -4.79 0.45
C LEU A 354 -7.28 -4.90 1.75
N PHE A 355 -6.65 -3.81 2.18
CA PHE A 355 -5.87 -3.79 3.42
C PHE A 355 -6.75 -3.97 4.66
N TRP A 356 -7.94 -3.37 4.67
CA TRP A 356 -8.91 -3.51 5.76
C TRP A 356 -9.45 -4.95 5.87
N GLU A 357 -9.79 -5.59 4.74
CA GLU A 357 -10.18 -7.01 4.75
C GLU A 357 -9.03 -7.89 5.21
N PHE A 358 -7.81 -7.60 4.78
CA PHE A 358 -6.62 -8.30 5.29
C PHE A 358 -6.49 -8.14 6.81
N ALA A 359 -6.72 -6.93 7.35
CA ALA A 359 -6.64 -6.70 8.80
C ALA A 359 -7.68 -7.51 9.57
N ARG A 360 -8.94 -7.49 9.13
CA ARG A 360 -10.03 -8.32 9.70
C ARG A 360 -9.68 -9.80 9.64
N MET A 361 -9.26 -10.27 8.47
CA MET A 361 -8.89 -11.66 8.25
C MET A 361 -7.76 -12.09 9.18
N LEU A 362 -6.68 -11.31 9.25
CA LEU A 362 -5.50 -11.64 10.03
C LEU A 362 -5.80 -11.76 11.52
N VAL A 363 -6.49 -10.76 12.09
CA VAL A 363 -6.87 -10.74 13.52
C VAL A 363 -7.74 -11.95 13.85
N ASN A 364 -8.76 -12.22 13.04
CA ASN A 364 -9.73 -13.26 13.34
C ASN A 364 -9.19 -14.68 13.09
N ALA A 365 -8.43 -14.90 12.01
CA ALA A 365 -7.81 -16.20 11.73
C ALA A 365 -6.73 -16.57 12.77
N THR A 366 -5.89 -15.61 13.17
CA THR A 366 -4.87 -15.85 14.21
C THR A 366 -5.51 -16.01 15.59
N SER A 367 -6.58 -15.27 15.90
CA SER A 367 -7.38 -15.47 17.11
C SER A 367 -7.98 -16.88 17.15
N ALA A 368 -8.63 -17.35 16.08
CA ALA A 368 -9.23 -18.68 16.01
C ALA A 368 -8.21 -19.80 16.30
N LYS A 369 -7.01 -19.70 15.71
CA LYS A 369 -5.91 -20.65 15.95
C LYS A 369 -5.52 -20.72 17.44
N SER A 370 -5.54 -19.59 18.15
CA SER A 370 -5.24 -19.51 19.59
C SER A 370 -6.36 -19.97 20.54
N LEU A 371 -7.60 -20.10 20.04
CA LEU A 371 -8.80 -20.39 20.85
C LEU A 371 -9.17 -21.88 20.92
N SER A 372 -8.19 -22.80 20.83
CA SER A 372 -8.45 -24.25 20.83
C SER A 372 -9.25 -24.75 22.05
N ALA A 373 -9.12 -24.09 23.20
CA ALA A 373 -9.86 -24.42 24.42
C ALA A 373 -11.33 -23.95 24.46
N ASN A 374 -11.78 -23.14 23.49
CA ASN A 374 -13.15 -22.62 23.43
C ASN A 374 -13.74 -22.76 22.02
N PRO A 375 -14.33 -23.92 21.69
CA PRO A 375 -14.80 -24.25 20.33
C PRO A 375 -15.79 -23.23 19.76
N ARG A 376 -16.68 -22.68 20.59
CA ARG A 376 -17.67 -21.69 20.16
C ARG A 376 -17.02 -20.38 19.73
N LEU A 377 -16.08 -19.87 20.54
CA LEU A 377 -15.37 -18.63 20.19
C LEU A 377 -14.44 -18.86 19.00
N ARG A 378 -13.78 -20.02 18.92
CA ARG A 378 -12.98 -20.42 17.77
C ARG A 378 -13.80 -20.44 16.48
N ALA A 379 -15.00 -21.02 16.52
CA ALA A 379 -15.89 -21.08 15.35
C ALA A 379 -16.33 -19.69 14.89
N ALA A 380 -16.69 -18.80 15.82
CA ALA A 380 -17.03 -17.41 15.51
C ALA A 380 -15.85 -16.63 14.92
N SER A 381 -14.65 -16.77 15.49
CA SER A 381 -13.44 -16.14 14.96
C SER A 381 -13.10 -16.65 13.56
N TRP A 382 -13.22 -17.95 13.30
CA TRP A 382 -13.06 -18.47 11.94
C TRP A 382 -14.09 -17.92 10.98
N ALA A 383 -15.35 -17.79 11.39
CA ALA A 383 -16.40 -17.26 10.53
C ALA A 383 -16.09 -15.83 10.06
N HIS A 384 -15.68 -14.95 10.98
CA HIS A 384 -15.23 -13.60 10.62
C HIS A 384 -13.96 -13.59 9.77
N GLY A 385 -13.01 -14.49 10.03
CA GLY A 385 -11.80 -14.63 9.23
C GLY A 385 -12.08 -15.07 7.80
N VAL A 386 -12.99 -16.04 7.62
CA VAL A 386 -13.44 -16.55 6.32
C VAL A 386 -14.22 -15.49 5.56
N GLU A 387 -15.15 -14.80 6.21
CA GLU A 387 -15.91 -13.69 5.60
C GLU A 387 -14.98 -12.62 5.02
N ALA A 388 -13.97 -12.19 5.80
CA ALA A 388 -12.99 -11.21 5.34
C ALA A 388 -12.07 -11.76 4.22
N ALA A 389 -11.67 -13.03 4.28
CA ALA A 389 -10.87 -13.67 3.24
C ALA A 389 -11.63 -13.75 1.90
N VAL A 390 -12.92 -14.12 1.94
CA VAL A 390 -13.80 -14.10 0.76
C VAL A 390 -13.98 -12.68 0.27
N GLY A 391 -14.27 -11.72 1.15
CA GLY A 391 -14.43 -10.31 0.80
C GLY A 391 -13.19 -9.69 0.14
N LEU A 392 -11.99 -10.11 0.54
CA LEU A 392 -10.73 -9.75 -0.11
C LEU A 392 -10.63 -10.34 -1.52
N LEU A 393 -10.88 -11.65 -1.66
CA LEU A 393 -10.78 -12.34 -2.95
C LEU A 393 -11.85 -11.88 -3.95
N GLU A 394 -13.07 -11.59 -3.50
CA GLU A 394 -14.14 -11.03 -4.34
C GLU A 394 -13.80 -9.64 -4.86
N LYS A 395 -13.18 -8.79 -4.02
CA LYS A 395 -12.66 -7.47 -4.45
C LYS A 395 -11.57 -7.64 -5.51
N CYS A 396 -10.70 -8.65 -5.38
CA CYS A 396 -9.73 -8.98 -6.43
C CYS A 396 -10.42 -9.51 -7.70
N SER A 397 -11.38 -10.43 -7.60
CA SER A 397 -12.08 -11.01 -8.76
C SER A 397 -12.89 -9.96 -9.54
N SER A 398 -13.45 -8.97 -8.83
CA SER A 398 -14.19 -7.85 -9.42
C SER A 398 -13.31 -6.67 -9.86
N TRP A 399 -11.97 -6.83 -9.88
CA TRP A 399 -11.07 -5.73 -10.25
C TRP A 399 -11.33 -5.26 -11.69
N PRO A 400 -11.47 -3.94 -11.96
CA PRO A 400 -11.88 -3.46 -13.29
C PRO A 400 -10.93 -3.85 -14.43
N GLY A 401 -9.62 -3.82 -14.17
CA GLY A 401 -8.58 -4.25 -15.11
C GLY A 401 -8.02 -5.61 -14.73
N LYS A 402 -8.24 -6.63 -15.56
CA LYS A 402 -7.75 -8.00 -15.29
C LYS A 402 -6.23 -8.10 -15.22
N ASP A 403 -5.52 -7.24 -15.95
CA ASP A 403 -4.07 -7.14 -16.00
C ASP A 403 -3.48 -6.25 -14.89
N GLU A 404 -4.31 -5.45 -14.21
CA GLU A 404 -3.82 -4.54 -13.17
C GLU A 404 -3.39 -5.26 -11.90
N LEU A 405 -4.00 -6.41 -11.56
CA LEU A 405 -3.58 -7.19 -10.40
C LEU A 405 -2.15 -7.73 -10.52
N ALA A 406 -1.63 -7.86 -11.74
CA ALA A 406 -0.24 -8.27 -11.95
C ALA A 406 0.78 -7.21 -11.47
N ASN A 407 0.32 -5.97 -11.26
CA ASN A 407 1.13 -4.85 -10.78
C ASN A 407 1.21 -4.74 -9.27
N LEU A 408 0.45 -5.56 -8.53
CA LEU A 408 0.40 -5.52 -7.08
C LEU A 408 1.81 -5.60 -6.46
N PRO A 409 2.09 -4.81 -5.41
CA PRO A 409 3.28 -5.00 -4.61
C PRO A 409 3.28 -6.38 -3.93
N PRO A 410 4.46 -6.96 -3.62
CA PRO A 410 4.60 -8.23 -2.91
C PRO A 410 3.78 -8.34 -1.63
N CYS A 411 3.59 -7.24 -0.88
CA CYS A 411 2.78 -7.24 0.33
C CYS A 411 1.32 -7.62 0.05
N TYR A 412 0.68 -7.01 -0.95
CA TYR A 412 -0.70 -7.34 -1.33
C TYR A 412 -0.81 -8.75 -1.92
N LEU A 413 0.20 -9.19 -2.69
CA LEU A 413 0.25 -10.56 -3.19
C LEU A 413 0.28 -11.57 -2.03
N SER A 414 1.05 -11.28 -0.99
CA SER A 414 1.09 -12.09 0.24
C SER A 414 -0.27 -12.11 0.95
N MET A 415 -0.95 -10.95 1.07
CA MET A 415 -2.30 -10.86 1.65
C MET A 415 -3.31 -11.74 0.89
N ILE A 416 -3.27 -11.71 -0.45
CA ILE A 416 -4.15 -12.51 -1.31
C ILE A 416 -3.86 -14.01 -1.11
N THR A 417 -2.59 -14.42 -1.11
CA THR A 417 -2.24 -15.83 -0.89
C THR A 417 -2.62 -16.29 0.52
N LEU A 418 -2.49 -15.42 1.52
CA LEU A 418 -2.92 -15.72 2.88
C LEU A 418 -4.43 -15.92 2.96
N ALA A 419 -5.22 -15.14 2.22
CA ALA A 419 -6.67 -15.34 2.13
C ALA A 419 -7.01 -16.74 1.61
N GLY A 420 -6.36 -17.21 0.55
CA GLY A 420 -6.51 -18.58 0.07
C GLY A 420 -6.13 -19.63 1.13
N SER A 421 -5.03 -19.40 1.87
CA SER A 421 -4.63 -20.27 2.98
C SER A 421 -5.65 -20.32 4.11
N VAL A 422 -6.25 -19.18 4.47
CA VAL A 422 -7.27 -19.07 5.53
C VAL A 422 -8.51 -19.88 5.17
N LEU A 423 -8.96 -19.86 3.91
CA LEU A 423 -10.09 -20.67 3.46
C LEU A 423 -9.80 -22.17 3.59
N VAL A 424 -8.59 -22.59 3.19
CA VAL A 424 -8.15 -23.99 3.33
C VAL A 424 -8.07 -24.42 4.79
N ASP A 425 -7.47 -23.59 5.64
CA ASP A 425 -7.31 -23.88 7.07
C ASP A 425 -8.67 -23.98 7.77
N ALA A 426 -9.60 -23.06 7.49
CA ALA A 426 -10.93 -23.05 8.11
C ALA A 426 -11.74 -24.30 7.75
N ILE A 427 -11.75 -24.71 6.48
CA ILE A 427 -12.46 -25.92 6.03
C ILE A 427 -11.85 -27.18 6.65
N LYS A 428 -10.52 -27.24 6.77
CA LYS A 428 -9.84 -28.36 7.45
C LYS A 428 -10.13 -28.42 8.95
N ASP A 429 -10.26 -27.26 9.60
CA ASP A 429 -10.44 -27.16 11.04
C ASP A 429 -11.90 -27.40 11.48
N GLN A 430 -12.86 -26.82 10.77
CA GLN A 430 -14.29 -26.90 11.10
C GLN A 430 -15.00 -28.07 10.41
N GLY A 431 -14.41 -28.58 9.32
CA GLY A 431 -15.10 -29.49 8.41
C GLY A 431 -16.06 -28.76 7.47
N VAL A 432 -16.41 -29.45 6.38
CA VAL A 432 -17.20 -28.87 5.26
C VAL A 432 -18.59 -28.39 5.71
N ALA A 433 -19.22 -29.11 6.64
CA ALA A 433 -20.59 -28.83 7.08
C ALA A 433 -20.70 -27.61 8.01
N GLU A 434 -19.64 -27.26 8.74
CA GLU A 434 -19.68 -26.17 9.74
C GLU A 434 -18.98 -24.89 9.25
N CYS A 435 -18.22 -24.97 8.17
CA CYS A 435 -17.60 -23.79 7.55
C CYS A 435 -18.65 -22.90 6.87
N PRO A 436 -18.67 -21.58 7.14
CA PRO A 436 -19.68 -20.67 6.58
C PRO A 436 -19.55 -20.47 5.07
N PHE A 437 -18.41 -20.83 4.48
CA PHE A 437 -18.16 -20.74 3.06
C PHE A 437 -17.75 -22.10 2.50
N GLN A 438 -18.41 -22.53 1.43
CA GLN A 438 -18.29 -23.89 0.92
C GLN A 438 -17.14 -24.01 -0.09
N ALA A 439 -16.51 -25.19 -0.13
CA ALA A 439 -15.42 -25.47 -1.06
C ALA A 439 -15.84 -25.28 -2.54
N ALA A 440 -17.10 -25.58 -2.86
CA ALA A 440 -17.65 -25.43 -4.21
C ALA A 440 -17.63 -23.96 -4.71
N ASP A 441 -17.78 -22.99 -3.80
CA ASP A 441 -17.76 -21.56 -4.11
C ASP A 441 -16.34 -20.98 -4.04
N ALA A 442 -15.49 -21.52 -3.15
CA ALA A 442 -14.10 -21.08 -3.01
C ALA A 442 -13.21 -21.45 -4.21
N VAL A 443 -13.40 -22.64 -4.78
CA VAL A 443 -12.60 -23.12 -5.91
C VAL A 443 -12.67 -22.20 -7.14
N PRO A 444 -13.84 -21.80 -7.66
CA PRO A 444 -13.91 -20.89 -8.81
C PRO A 444 -13.32 -19.52 -8.46
N LEU A 445 -13.62 -18.97 -7.29
CA LEU A 445 -13.10 -17.66 -6.87
C LEU A 445 -11.56 -17.63 -6.83
N LEU A 446 -10.93 -18.67 -6.26
CA LEU A 446 -9.46 -18.78 -6.23
C LEU A 446 -8.85 -18.91 -7.63
N LYS A 447 -9.51 -19.65 -8.53
CA LYS A 447 -9.07 -19.81 -9.92
C LYS A 447 -9.18 -18.50 -10.69
N ASP A 448 -10.26 -17.75 -10.51
CA ASP A 448 -10.48 -16.46 -11.17
C ASP A 448 -9.39 -15.45 -10.78
N VAL A 449 -9.12 -15.31 -9.48
CA VAL A 449 -8.04 -14.42 -8.98
C VAL A 449 -6.68 -14.92 -9.46
N ALA A 450 -6.43 -16.23 -9.48
CA ALA A 450 -5.18 -16.80 -10.01
C ALA A 450 -4.97 -16.51 -11.51
N ASP A 451 -6.05 -16.54 -12.30
CA ASP A 451 -6.02 -16.20 -13.72
C ASP A 451 -5.68 -14.71 -13.93
N MET A 452 -6.26 -13.82 -13.12
CA MET A 452 -5.96 -12.38 -13.16
C MET A 452 -4.52 -12.05 -12.74
N LEU A 453 -4.00 -12.69 -11.68
CA LEU A 453 -2.59 -12.59 -11.31
C LEU A 453 -1.65 -13.16 -12.39
N GLY A 454 -2.18 -14.04 -13.22
CA GLY A 454 -1.57 -14.60 -14.43
C GLY A 454 -1.80 -13.79 -15.71
N ALA A 455 -2.34 -12.58 -15.64
CA ALA A 455 -2.48 -11.73 -16.82
C ALA A 455 -1.17 -10.95 -17.13
N GLY A 456 -1.18 -10.10 -18.16
CA GLY A 456 -0.15 -9.07 -18.38
C GLY A 456 1.18 -9.52 -18.99
N GLY A 457 1.35 -10.79 -19.39
CA GLY A 457 2.55 -11.25 -20.11
C GLY A 457 3.86 -11.24 -19.31
N LEU A 458 3.78 -11.12 -17.98
CA LEU A 458 4.96 -11.14 -17.10
C LEU A 458 5.67 -12.50 -17.10
N PRO A 459 7.01 -12.54 -16.94
CA PRO A 459 7.78 -13.77 -16.87
C PRO A 459 7.25 -14.76 -15.82
N HIS A 460 7.42 -16.06 -16.07
CA HIS A 460 6.96 -17.12 -15.15
C HIS A 460 7.49 -16.99 -13.72
N GLN A 461 8.67 -16.42 -13.54
CA GLN A 461 9.32 -16.22 -12.24
C GLN A 461 8.84 -14.95 -11.51
N HIS A 462 8.01 -14.11 -12.15
CA HIS A 462 7.50 -12.90 -11.52
C HIS A 462 6.58 -13.25 -10.34
N VAL A 463 6.70 -12.51 -9.23
CA VAL A 463 5.99 -12.82 -7.97
C VAL A 463 4.47 -12.91 -8.09
N SER A 464 3.85 -12.13 -8.98
CA SER A 464 2.42 -12.27 -9.27
C SER A 464 2.06 -13.64 -9.84
N ARG A 465 2.91 -14.21 -10.71
CA ARG A 465 2.72 -15.56 -11.28
C ARG A 465 2.84 -16.62 -10.19
N THR A 466 3.82 -16.47 -9.31
CA THR A 466 4.01 -17.34 -8.15
C THR A 466 2.79 -17.31 -7.24
N ALA A 467 2.28 -16.12 -6.89
CA ALA A 467 1.07 -15.97 -6.09
C ALA A 467 -0.16 -16.63 -6.76
N GLY A 468 -0.34 -16.42 -8.07
CA GLY A 468 -1.41 -17.10 -8.83
C GLY A 468 -1.26 -18.62 -8.81
N ALA A 469 -0.06 -19.16 -8.97
CA ALA A 469 0.19 -20.60 -8.86
C ALA A 469 -0.13 -21.14 -7.47
N THR A 470 0.22 -20.40 -6.41
CA THR A 470 -0.13 -20.75 -5.02
C THR A 470 -1.65 -20.81 -4.82
N LEU A 471 -2.41 -19.84 -5.33
CA LEU A 471 -3.88 -19.86 -5.26
C LEU A 471 -4.48 -21.07 -6.00
N ARG A 472 -3.94 -21.45 -7.16
CA ARG A 472 -4.37 -22.69 -7.84
C ARG A 472 -4.12 -23.92 -6.99
N GLY A 473 -2.97 -23.99 -6.33
CA GLY A 473 -2.65 -25.06 -5.38
C GLY A 473 -3.64 -25.14 -4.22
N TYR A 474 -4.13 -24.00 -3.71
CA TYR A 474 -5.21 -23.98 -2.72
C TYR A 474 -6.55 -24.43 -3.31
N ALA A 475 -6.90 -24.00 -4.53
CA ALA A 475 -8.11 -24.46 -5.20
C ALA A 475 -8.11 -25.98 -5.42
N GLU A 476 -6.97 -26.57 -5.79
CA GLU A 476 -6.81 -28.02 -5.93
C GLU A 476 -6.95 -28.78 -4.61
N GLN A 477 -6.50 -28.18 -3.49
CA GLN A 477 -6.72 -28.74 -2.16
C GLN A 477 -8.21 -28.72 -1.79
N LEU A 478 -8.90 -27.60 -2.05
CA LEU A 478 -10.33 -27.46 -1.75
C LEU A 478 -11.21 -28.34 -2.63
N ALA A 479 -10.83 -28.59 -3.88
CA ALA A 479 -11.57 -29.46 -4.80
C ALA A 479 -11.70 -30.91 -4.30
N ARG A 480 -10.92 -31.34 -3.29
CA ARG A 480 -11.04 -32.66 -2.65
C ARG A 480 -12.20 -32.75 -1.65
N PHE A 481 -12.76 -31.61 -1.27
CA PHE A 481 -13.86 -31.47 -0.32
C PHE A 481 -15.20 -31.14 -1.01
N VAL A 482 -15.19 -31.00 -2.34
CA VAL A 482 -16.36 -30.89 -3.22
C VAL A 482 -16.72 -32.28 -3.70
#